data_AF-A0A952R065-F1
#
_entry.id   AF-A0A952R065-F1
#
_cell.length_a   1.000
_cell.length_b   1.000
_cell.length_c   1.000
_cell.angle_alpha   90.00
_cell.angle_beta   90.00
_cell.angle_gamma   90.00
#
_symmetry.space_group_name_H-M   'P 1'
#
loop_
_entity.id
_entity.type
_entity.pdbx_description
1 polymer ?
#
loop_
_entity_poly.entity_id
_entity_poly.type
_entity_poly.pdbx_seq_one_letter_code
_entity_poly.pdbx_strand_id
1 'polypeptide(L)'
;MRPDKVWLVAKKEIISTLRDRRAIISNLVIPLLMLPLMMLGMPLLLGGLFEREAETVTEVGVVGLANVPAELRALLEAQNVALVAVDDPVEAVRADTVVAAITVPADFSATLAAGGASSIELATKVGNMRSELNSGKVQQAVAAYQQVVVAQRLSAAGLDPSVLSPVRVQVVDASSAAERAGG
;
A
#
# COMPACT_ATOMS: atom_id res chain seq x y z
N MET A 1 -64.04 9.26 -3.02
CA MET A 1 -63.37 8.02 -2.56
C MET A 1 -63.53 7.91 -1.06
N ARG A 2 -63.87 6.73 -0.52
CA ARG A 2 -64.00 6.54 0.93
C ARG A 2 -62.63 6.16 1.52
N PRO A 3 -61.95 7.06 2.24
CA PRO A 3 -60.57 6.86 2.67
C PRO A 3 -60.43 5.64 3.61
N ASP A 4 -61.44 5.39 4.41
CA ASP A 4 -61.58 4.26 5.34
C ASP A 4 -61.48 2.89 4.62
N LYS A 5 -62.06 2.76 3.42
CA LYS A 5 -61.96 1.53 2.63
C LYS A 5 -60.61 1.37 1.96
N VAL A 6 -60.02 2.48 1.50
CA VAL A 6 -58.67 2.48 0.90
C VAL A 6 -57.64 2.05 1.94
N TRP A 7 -57.74 2.59 3.16
CA TRP A 7 -56.86 2.23 4.27
C TRP A 7 -56.98 0.75 4.67
N LEU A 8 -58.21 0.22 4.71
CA LEU A 8 -58.44 -1.20 5.04
C LEU A 8 -57.77 -2.14 4.03
N VAL A 9 -57.92 -1.84 2.73
CA VAL A 9 -57.30 -2.63 1.64
C VAL A 9 -55.78 -2.48 1.68
N ALA A 10 -55.26 -1.26 1.82
CA ALA A 10 -53.82 -1.01 1.94
C ALA A 10 -53.20 -1.79 3.11
N LYS A 11 -53.85 -1.79 4.29
CA LYS A 11 -53.40 -2.56 5.45
C LYS A 11 -53.37 -4.06 5.16
N LYS A 12 -54.37 -4.61 4.47
CA LYS A 12 -54.41 -6.02 4.09
C LYS A 12 -53.26 -6.38 3.15
N GLU A 13 -53.03 -5.57 2.12
CA GLU A 13 -51.97 -5.81 1.14
C GLU A 13 -50.58 -5.69 1.78
N ILE A 14 -50.32 -4.67 2.59
CA ILE A 14 -49.06 -4.52 3.32
C ILE A 14 -48.79 -5.74 4.22
N ILE A 15 -49.79 -6.21 4.97
CA ILE A 15 -49.64 -7.40 5.83
C ILE A 15 -49.40 -8.66 4.99
N SER A 16 -50.03 -8.77 3.82
CA SER A 16 -49.83 -9.88 2.89
C SER A 16 -48.41 -9.90 2.34
N THR A 17 -47.90 -8.75 1.86
CA THR A 17 -46.52 -8.59 1.38
C THR A 17 -45.52 -8.85 2.49
N LEU A 18 -45.78 -8.39 3.72
CA LEU A 18 -44.91 -8.64 4.88
C LEU A 18 -44.90 -10.13 5.31
N ARG A 19 -45.91 -10.91 4.93
CA ARG A 19 -45.96 -12.36 5.19
C ARG A 19 -45.25 -13.16 4.11
N ASP A 20 -45.07 -12.59 2.91
CA ASP A 20 -44.22 -13.15 1.87
C ASP A 20 -42.74 -12.96 2.22
N ARG A 21 -42.29 -13.78 3.18
CA ARG A 21 -40.91 -13.81 3.67
C ARG A 21 -39.92 -14.03 2.53
N ARG A 22 -40.30 -14.77 1.49
CA ARG A 22 -39.42 -15.03 0.35
C ARG A 22 -39.13 -13.73 -0.40
N ALA A 23 -40.17 -12.97 -0.74
CA ALA A 23 -40.04 -11.70 -1.44
C ALA A 23 -39.30 -10.65 -0.60
N ILE A 24 -39.58 -10.55 0.70
CA ILE A 24 -38.87 -9.62 1.60
C ILE A 24 -37.40 -10.00 1.73
N ILE A 25 -37.09 -11.29 1.91
CA ILE A 25 -35.71 -11.74 2.04
C ILE A 25 -34.96 -11.46 0.74
N SER A 26 -35.52 -11.83 -0.42
CA SER A 26 -34.83 -11.66 -1.71
C SER A 26 -34.64 -10.21 -2.12
N ASN A 27 -35.64 -9.36 -1.89
CA ASN A 27 -35.64 -8.01 -2.44
C ASN A 27 -35.19 -6.93 -1.45
N LEU A 28 -35.29 -7.20 -0.14
CA LEU A 28 -34.93 -6.21 0.89
C LEU A 28 -33.76 -6.69 1.75
N VAL A 29 -33.86 -7.87 2.37
CA VAL A 29 -32.85 -8.32 3.34
C VAL A 29 -31.53 -8.68 2.66
N ILE A 30 -31.57 -9.45 1.56
CA ILE A 30 -30.38 -9.90 0.85
C ILE A 30 -29.59 -8.70 0.31
N PRO A 31 -30.15 -7.75 -0.46
CA PRO A 31 -29.39 -6.60 -0.92
C PRO A 31 -28.87 -5.72 0.23
N LEU A 32 -29.69 -5.51 1.27
CA LEU A 32 -29.33 -4.69 2.43
C LEU A 32 -28.17 -5.27 3.25
N LEU A 33 -28.01 -6.60 3.30
CA LEU A 33 -26.90 -7.24 4.00
C LEU A 33 -25.73 -7.58 3.07
N MET A 34 -25.98 -7.98 1.83
CA MET A 34 -24.94 -8.28 0.84
C MET A 34 -24.11 -7.04 0.52
N LEU A 35 -24.74 -5.88 0.31
CA LEU A 35 -24.00 -4.65 -0.01
C LEU A 35 -22.97 -4.28 1.07
N PRO A 36 -23.32 -4.13 2.37
CA PRO A 36 -22.32 -3.85 3.38
C PRO A 36 -21.35 -5.00 3.59
N LEU A 37 -21.77 -6.26 3.45
CA LEU A 37 -20.85 -7.40 3.57
C LEU A 37 -19.78 -7.39 2.48
N MET A 38 -20.15 -7.08 1.24
CA MET A 38 -19.19 -6.98 0.13
C MET A 38 -18.35 -5.70 0.23
N MET A 39 -18.96 -4.58 0.61
CA MET A 39 -18.27 -3.29 0.63
C MET A 39 -17.37 -3.11 1.87
N LEU A 40 -17.73 -3.69 3.01
CA LEU A 40 -16.95 -3.57 4.26
C LEU A 40 -16.23 -4.88 4.57
N GLY A 41 -16.92 -6.02 4.46
CA GLY A 41 -16.36 -7.32 4.79
C GLY A 41 -15.21 -7.72 3.86
N MET A 42 -15.37 -7.59 2.54
CA MET A 42 -14.31 -8.00 1.61
C MET A 42 -13.03 -7.15 1.77
N PRO A 43 -13.08 -5.80 1.85
CA PRO A 43 -11.87 -5.02 2.07
C PRO A 43 -11.22 -5.25 3.43
N LEU A 44 -11.98 -5.51 4.50
CA LEU A 44 -11.41 -5.83 5.81
C LEU A 44 -10.64 -7.16 5.78
N LEU A 45 -11.21 -8.18 5.14
CA LEU A 45 -10.55 -9.48 4.99
C LEU A 45 -9.31 -9.38 4.11
N LEU A 46 -9.39 -8.68 2.99
CA LEU A 46 -8.26 -8.44 2.10
C LEU A 46 -7.19 -7.59 2.78
N GLY A 47 -7.57 -6.50 3.46
CA GLY A 47 -6.66 -5.62 4.20
C GLY A 47 -5.85 -6.39 5.23
N GLY A 48 -6.49 -7.26 6.02
CA GLY A 48 -5.78 -8.11 6.98
C GLY A 48 -4.82 -9.12 6.35
N LEU A 49 -5.06 -9.56 5.10
CA LEU A 49 -4.11 -10.39 4.35
C LEU A 49 -2.94 -9.55 3.81
N PHE A 50 -3.21 -8.35 3.31
CA PHE A 50 -2.18 -7.42 2.84
C PHE A 50 -1.27 -6.94 3.96
N GLU A 51 -1.82 -6.62 5.14
CA GLU A 51 -1.07 -6.22 6.33
C GLU A 51 -0.08 -7.31 6.74
N ARG A 52 -0.55 -8.57 6.78
CA ARG A 52 0.28 -9.72 7.11
C ARG A 52 1.40 -9.92 6.09
N GLU A 53 1.10 -9.85 4.79
CA GLU A 53 2.11 -9.98 3.73
C GLU A 53 3.11 -8.79 3.73
N ALA A 54 2.67 -7.61 4.18
CA ALA A 54 3.53 -6.45 4.37
C ALA A 54 4.51 -6.65 5.56
N GLU A 55 4.06 -7.26 6.64
CA GLU A 55 4.89 -7.60 7.81
C GLU A 55 5.85 -8.77 7.54
N THR A 56 5.53 -9.66 6.60
CA THR A 56 6.42 -10.78 6.26
C THR A 56 7.76 -10.28 5.70
N VAL A 57 8.85 -10.85 6.22
CA VAL A 57 10.20 -10.63 5.65
C VAL A 57 10.26 -11.24 4.25
N THR A 58 10.62 -10.41 3.28
CA THR A 58 10.67 -10.80 1.87
C THR A 58 12.11 -10.93 1.42
N GLU A 59 12.45 -12.11 0.88
CA GLU A 59 13.73 -12.32 0.21
C GLU A 59 13.71 -11.70 -1.19
N VAL A 60 14.61 -10.75 -1.41
CA VAL A 60 14.83 -10.07 -2.69
C VAL A 60 16.21 -10.45 -3.20
N GLY A 61 16.26 -10.95 -4.43
CA GLY A 61 17.51 -11.27 -5.11
C GLY A 61 18.31 -10.00 -5.41
N VAL A 62 19.62 -10.04 -5.25
CA VAL A 62 20.50 -8.91 -5.56
C VAL A 62 21.69 -9.37 -6.38
N VAL A 63 21.82 -8.80 -7.58
CA VAL A 63 23.07 -8.83 -8.35
C VAL A 63 23.91 -7.64 -7.90
N GLY A 64 25.16 -7.91 -7.51
CA GLY A 64 26.05 -6.88 -7.00
C GLY A 64 25.77 -6.51 -5.54
N LEU A 65 25.51 -7.50 -4.67
CA LEU A 65 25.21 -7.30 -3.25
C LEU A 65 26.28 -6.47 -2.51
N ALA A 66 27.54 -6.58 -2.94
CA ALA A 66 28.66 -5.78 -2.44
C ALA A 66 28.61 -4.29 -2.84
N ASN A 67 27.89 -3.96 -3.92
CA ASN A 67 27.76 -2.60 -4.45
C ASN A 67 26.67 -1.81 -3.73
N VAL A 68 25.79 -2.50 -2.98
CA VAL A 68 24.69 -1.90 -2.23
C VAL A 68 25.24 -1.05 -1.08
N PRO A 69 24.99 0.29 -1.06
CA PRO A 69 25.40 1.13 0.05
C PRO A 69 24.76 0.68 1.37
N ALA A 70 25.49 0.83 2.48
CA ALA A 70 24.98 0.46 3.81
C ALA A 70 23.67 1.19 4.16
N GLU A 71 23.53 2.45 3.77
CA GLU A 71 22.32 3.25 3.97
C GLU A 71 21.11 2.68 3.22
N LEU A 72 21.30 2.28 1.95
CA LEU A 72 20.25 1.65 1.16
C LEU A 72 19.88 0.27 1.73
N ARG A 73 20.86 -0.51 2.19
CA ARG A 73 20.62 -1.79 2.85
C ARG A 73 19.76 -1.62 4.11
N ALA A 74 20.10 -0.65 4.97
CA ALA A 74 19.33 -0.37 6.17
C ALA A 74 17.88 0.05 5.86
N LEU A 75 17.67 0.82 4.79
CA LEU A 75 16.33 1.21 4.33
C LEU A 75 15.52 0.03 3.78
N LEU A 76 16.18 -0.92 3.10
CA LEU A 76 15.55 -2.16 2.64
C LEU A 76 15.17 -3.05 3.83
N GLU A 77 16.07 -3.23 4.79
CA GLU A 77 15.79 -4.00 6.01
C GLU A 77 14.66 -3.38 6.84
N ALA A 78 14.57 -2.04 6.91
CA ALA A 78 13.47 -1.32 7.55
C ALA A 78 12.10 -1.56 6.88
N GLN A 79 12.10 -1.97 5.61
CA GLN A 79 10.89 -2.38 4.88
C GLN A 79 10.66 -3.90 4.92
N ASN A 80 11.29 -4.61 5.86
CA ASN A 80 11.26 -6.07 5.97
C ASN A 80 11.77 -6.78 4.70
N VAL A 81 12.78 -6.21 4.03
CA VAL A 81 13.42 -6.83 2.86
C VAL A 81 14.77 -7.43 3.25
N ALA A 82 14.91 -8.74 3.05
CA ALA A 82 16.17 -9.46 3.18
C ALA A 82 16.83 -9.63 1.80
N LEU A 83 18.13 -9.36 1.72
CA LEU A 83 18.87 -9.39 0.46
C LEU A 83 19.59 -10.73 0.28
N VAL A 84 19.34 -11.41 -0.83
CA VAL A 84 19.95 -12.69 -1.19
C VAL A 84 20.76 -12.50 -2.47
N ALA A 85 22.02 -12.95 -2.51
CA ALA A 85 22.81 -12.85 -3.73
C ALA A 85 22.25 -13.76 -4.84
N VAL A 86 22.11 -13.23 -6.05
CA VAL A 86 21.71 -13.98 -7.26
C VAL A 86 22.62 -13.64 -8.43
N ASP A 87 22.81 -14.60 -9.34
CA ASP A 87 23.64 -14.40 -10.54
C ASP A 87 22.86 -13.71 -11.67
N ASP A 88 21.62 -14.19 -11.94
CA ASP A 88 20.71 -13.63 -12.93
C ASP A 88 19.40 -13.21 -12.25
N PRO A 89 19.07 -11.90 -12.24
CA PRO A 89 17.91 -11.38 -11.53
C PRO A 89 16.61 -11.76 -12.23
N VAL A 90 16.62 -11.86 -13.56
CA VAL A 90 15.42 -12.18 -14.35
C VAL A 90 15.11 -13.66 -14.25
N GLU A 91 16.12 -14.54 -14.36
CA GLU A 91 15.92 -15.98 -14.18
C GLU A 91 15.54 -16.33 -12.75
N ALA A 92 16.15 -15.70 -11.74
CA ALA A 92 15.81 -15.97 -10.34
C ALA A 92 14.35 -15.64 -10.02
N VAL A 93 13.83 -14.54 -10.58
CA VAL A 93 12.40 -14.19 -10.47
C VAL A 93 11.55 -15.12 -11.33
N ARG A 94 11.98 -15.45 -12.55
CA ARG A 94 11.24 -16.35 -13.46
C ARG A 94 11.06 -17.74 -12.85
N ALA A 95 12.10 -18.29 -12.23
CA ALA A 95 12.13 -19.61 -11.59
C ALA A 95 11.43 -19.65 -10.21
N ASP A 96 10.87 -18.54 -9.73
CA ASP A 96 10.26 -18.41 -8.39
C ASP A 96 11.25 -18.68 -7.23
N THR A 97 12.56 -18.57 -7.50
CA THR A 97 13.60 -18.64 -6.46
C THR A 97 13.51 -17.43 -5.52
N VAL A 98 13.23 -16.25 -6.08
CA VAL A 98 12.98 -15.00 -5.34
C VAL A 98 11.76 -14.30 -5.91
N VAL A 99 11.06 -13.54 -5.08
CA VAL A 99 9.79 -12.88 -5.44
C VAL A 99 10.01 -11.64 -6.32
N ALA A 100 11.14 -10.96 -6.10
CA ALA A 100 11.64 -9.84 -6.87
C ALA A 100 13.18 -9.86 -6.81
N ALA A 101 13.85 -9.23 -7.77
CA ALA A 101 15.30 -9.08 -7.76
C ALA A 101 15.73 -7.69 -8.23
N ILE A 102 16.84 -7.20 -7.70
CA ILE A 102 17.46 -5.93 -8.09
C ILE A 102 18.87 -6.12 -8.64
N THR A 103 19.22 -5.27 -9.60
CA THR A 103 20.59 -5.16 -10.12
C THR A 103 21.18 -3.83 -9.67
N VAL A 104 22.28 -3.88 -8.91
CA VAL A 104 23.01 -2.68 -8.48
C VAL A 104 24.33 -2.60 -9.25
N PRO A 105 24.51 -1.59 -10.12
CA PRO A 105 25.73 -1.40 -10.90
C PRO A 105 26.98 -1.32 -10.01
N ALA A 106 28.12 -1.81 -10.51
CA ALA A 106 29.39 -1.78 -9.77
C ALA A 106 29.87 -0.36 -9.45
N ASP A 107 29.55 0.60 -10.32
CA ASP A 107 29.88 2.01 -10.18
C ASP A 107 28.84 2.80 -9.38
N PHE A 108 27.76 2.18 -8.89
CA PHE A 108 26.62 2.87 -8.26
C PHE A 108 27.04 3.91 -7.21
N SER A 109 27.81 3.47 -6.21
CA SER A 109 28.27 4.36 -5.12
C SER A 109 29.23 5.44 -5.62
N ALA A 110 30.12 5.11 -6.56
CA ALA A 110 31.10 6.03 -7.12
C ALA A 110 30.42 7.12 -7.97
N THR A 111 29.47 6.72 -8.81
CA THR A 111 28.67 7.62 -9.65
C THR A 111 27.83 8.57 -8.80
N LEU A 112 27.23 8.08 -7.71
CA LEU A 112 26.49 8.95 -6.79
C LEU A 112 27.40 9.93 -6.04
N ALA A 113 28.58 9.51 -5.60
CA ALA A 113 29.57 10.37 -4.94
C ALA A 113 30.14 11.44 -5.89
N ALA A 114 30.27 11.14 -7.17
CA ALA A 114 30.67 12.10 -8.21
C ALA A 114 29.56 13.11 -8.59
N GLY A 115 28.38 13.02 -7.97
CA GLY A 115 27.22 13.87 -8.29
C GLY A 115 26.39 13.40 -9.48
N GLY A 116 26.74 12.26 -10.09
CA GLY A 116 26.01 11.65 -11.20
C GLY A 116 24.68 11.00 -10.79
N ALA A 117 23.93 10.53 -11.78
CA ALA A 117 22.72 9.72 -11.55
C ALA A 117 23.03 8.26 -11.88
N SER A 118 22.54 7.34 -11.05
CA SER A 118 22.65 5.90 -11.29
C SER A 118 21.28 5.26 -11.07
N SER A 119 21.00 4.17 -11.78
CA SER A 119 19.72 3.47 -11.78
C SER A 119 19.88 2.07 -11.20
N ILE A 120 18.90 1.64 -10.40
CA ILE A 120 18.75 0.26 -9.95
C ILE A 120 17.68 -0.38 -10.84
N GLU A 121 18.00 -1.52 -11.45
CA GLU A 121 17.02 -2.28 -12.22
C GLU A 121 16.25 -3.21 -11.27
N LEU A 122 14.92 -3.31 -11.46
CA LEU A 122 14.04 -4.15 -10.65
C LEU A 122 13.33 -5.16 -11.55
N ALA A 123 13.66 -6.44 -11.37
CA ALA A 123 12.96 -7.56 -11.98
C ALA A 123 11.79 -8.01 -11.10
N THR A 124 10.59 -8.07 -11.70
CA THR A 124 9.35 -8.49 -11.03
C THR A 124 8.40 -9.18 -12.00
N LYS A 125 7.51 -10.05 -11.51
CA LYS A 125 6.44 -10.67 -12.30
C LYS A 125 5.20 -9.78 -12.30
N VAL A 126 4.97 -9.08 -13.41
CA VAL A 126 3.76 -8.27 -13.62
C VAL A 126 2.52 -9.18 -13.64
N GLY A 127 1.46 -8.79 -12.93
CA GLY A 127 0.24 -9.57 -12.76
C GLY A 127 0.30 -10.60 -11.63
N ASN A 128 1.45 -10.73 -10.94
CA ASN A 128 1.55 -11.49 -9.70
C ASN A 128 1.47 -10.55 -8.51
N MET A 129 0.35 -10.59 -7.79
CA MET A 129 0.09 -9.73 -6.63
C MET A 129 1.23 -9.77 -5.60
N ARG A 130 1.79 -10.95 -5.32
CA ARG A 130 2.88 -11.11 -4.35
C ARG A 130 4.15 -10.43 -4.85
N SER A 131 4.52 -10.60 -6.12
CA SER A 131 5.66 -9.89 -6.71
C SER A 131 5.46 -8.38 -6.75
N GLU A 132 4.25 -7.91 -7.03
CA GLU A 132 3.92 -6.48 -7.07
C GLU A 132 4.03 -5.82 -5.68
N LEU A 133 3.42 -6.39 -4.65
CA LEU A 133 3.53 -5.90 -3.27
C LEU A 133 4.99 -5.78 -2.81
N ASN A 134 5.78 -6.81 -3.10
CA ASN A 134 7.18 -6.88 -2.69
C ASN A 134 8.08 -5.94 -3.49
N SER A 135 7.79 -5.77 -4.78
CA SER A 135 8.44 -4.74 -5.61
C SER A 135 8.16 -3.33 -5.07
N GLY A 136 6.98 -3.09 -4.50
CA GLY A 136 6.62 -1.85 -3.82
C GLY A 136 7.50 -1.54 -2.60
N LYS A 137 7.80 -2.54 -1.74
CA LYS A 137 8.73 -2.39 -0.60
C LYS A 137 10.11 -1.91 -1.07
N VAL A 138 10.63 -2.50 -2.14
CA VAL A 138 11.93 -2.12 -2.73
C VAL A 138 11.89 -0.71 -3.29
N GLN A 139 10.84 -0.36 -4.05
CA GLN A 139 10.67 0.99 -4.60
C GLN A 139 10.59 2.06 -3.49
N GLN A 140 9.90 1.77 -2.38
CA GLN A 140 9.81 2.67 -1.23
C GLN A 140 11.18 2.90 -0.58
N ALA A 141 11.96 1.82 -0.37
CA ALA A 141 13.31 1.92 0.18
C ALA A 141 14.24 2.74 -0.75
N VAL A 142 14.16 2.52 -2.06
CA VAL A 142 14.94 3.29 -3.05
C VAL A 142 14.52 4.77 -3.07
N ALA A 143 13.22 5.07 -2.98
CA ALA A 143 12.72 6.44 -2.90
C ALA A 143 13.18 7.16 -1.62
N ALA A 144 13.19 6.46 -0.48
CA ALA A 144 13.74 6.99 0.77
C ALA A 144 15.26 7.25 0.64
N TYR A 145 16.00 6.34 0.02
CA TYR A 145 17.42 6.51 -0.23
C TYR A 145 17.71 7.71 -1.14
N GLN A 146 16.89 7.91 -2.18
CA GLN A 146 16.97 9.08 -3.04
C GLN A 146 16.83 10.38 -2.24
N GLN A 147 15.89 10.45 -1.28
CA GLN A 147 15.72 11.64 -0.44
C GLN A 147 16.97 11.91 0.42
N VAL A 148 17.60 10.87 0.97
CA VAL A 148 18.85 10.97 1.72
C VAL A 148 19.96 11.54 0.85
N VAL A 149 20.17 10.97 -0.35
CA VAL A 149 21.21 11.42 -1.30
C VAL A 149 20.97 12.87 -1.73
N VAL A 150 19.71 13.26 -1.99
CA VAL A 150 19.36 14.64 -2.35
C VAL A 150 19.67 15.60 -1.20
N ALA A 151 19.32 15.26 0.03
CA ALA A 151 19.61 16.09 1.20
C ALA A 151 21.13 16.26 1.42
N GLN A 152 21.91 15.18 1.27
CA GLN A 152 23.38 15.21 1.35
C GLN A 152 23.97 16.14 0.27
N ARG A 153 23.47 16.07 -0.97
CA ARG A 153 23.94 16.92 -2.08
C ARG A 153 23.62 18.39 -1.87
N LEU A 154 22.41 18.71 -1.41
CA LEU A 154 22.04 20.10 -1.10
C LEU A 154 22.93 20.66 0.00
N SER A 155 23.11 19.91 1.09
CA SER A 155 23.99 20.31 2.19
C SER A 155 25.45 20.51 1.72
N ALA A 156 25.97 19.64 0.87
CA ALA A 156 27.33 19.76 0.32
C ALA A 156 27.48 20.98 -0.60
N ALA A 157 26.40 21.38 -1.28
CA ALA A 157 26.33 22.60 -2.08
C ALA A 157 26.08 23.88 -1.26
N GLY A 158 25.98 23.78 0.08
CA GLY A 158 25.67 24.90 0.97
C GLY A 158 24.21 25.38 0.89
N LEU A 159 23.32 24.56 0.34
CA LEU A 159 21.89 24.83 0.24
C LEU A 159 21.15 24.12 1.38
N ASP A 160 20.21 24.83 2.01
CA ASP A 160 19.33 24.22 3.00
C ASP A 160 18.34 23.26 2.30
N PRO A 161 18.25 21.97 2.67
CA PRO A 161 17.26 21.04 2.13
C PRO A 161 15.81 21.55 2.19
N SER A 162 15.50 22.50 3.08
CA SER A 162 14.18 23.13 3.18
C SER A 162 13.72 23.82 1.89
N VAL A 163 14.64 24.15 0.97
CA VAL A 163 14.28 24.74 -0.34
C VAL A 163 13.38 23.82 -1.17
N LEU A 164 13.42 22.50 -0.94
CA LEU A 164 12.54 21.54 -1.61
C LEU A 164 11.15 21.43 -0.98
N SER A 165 10.93 22.04 0.18
CA SER A 165 9.67 22.00 0.92
C SER A 165 9.25 23.40 1.38
N PRO A 166 9.00 24.34 0.44
CA PRO A 166 8.74 25.75 0.76
C PRO A 166 7.40 25.97 1.46
N VAL A 167 6.49 25.00 1.40
CA VAL A 167 5.16 25.07 2.01
C VAL A 167 5.04 23.95 3.03
N ARG A 168 4.74 24.32 4.29
CA ARG A 168 4.44 23.37 5.36
C ARG A 168 3.01 23.58 5.82
N VAL A 169 2.27 22.49 5.96
CA VAL A 169 0.95 22.51 6.57
C VAL A 169 1.13 22.47 8.09
N GLN A 170 0.58 23.46 8.79
CA GLN A 170 0.49 23.45 10.23
C GLN A 170 -0.92 23.04 10.63
N VAL A 171 -1.05 21.91 11.30
CA VAL A 171 -2.33 21.48 11.87
C VAL A 171 -2.56 22.26 13.16
N VAL A 172 -3.65 23.02 13.20
CA VAL A 172 -4.10 23.73 14.40
C VAL A 172 -5.30 22.98 14.94
N ASP A 173 -5.22 22.57 16.21
CA ASP A 173 -6.34 21.93 16.90
C ASP A 173 -7.49 22.94 17.04
N ALA A 174 -8.63 22.61 16.44
CA ALA A 174 -9.86 23.39 16.47
C ALA A 174 -10.94 22.75 17.37
N SER A 175 -10.62 21.67 18.10
CA SER A 175 -11.57 20.95 18.93
C SER A 175 -11.99 21.78 20.15
N SER A 176 -13.30 21.83 20.37
CA SER A 176 -13.90 22.45 21.55
C SER A 176 -13.57 21.67 22.83
N ALA A 177 -13.70 22.33 23.98
CA ALA A 177 -13.48 21.69 25.27
C ALA A 177 -14.45 20.51 25.53
N ALA A 178 -15.65 20.55 24.95
CA ALA A 178 -16.62 19.46 25.05
C ALA A 178 -16.21 18.24 24.21
N GLU A 179 -15.68 18.46 23.00
CA GLU A 179 -15.19 17.38 22.13
C GLU A 179 -13.95 16.70 22.71
N ARG A 180 -13.08 17.45 23.40
CA ARG A 180 -11.91 16.88 24.10
C ARG A 180 -12.26 16.03 25.32
N ALA A 181 -13.46 16.17 25.89
CA ALA A 181 -13.89 15.46 27.09
C ALA A 181 -14.67 14.16 26.79
N GLY A 182 -15.04 13.92 25.54
CA GLY A 182 -15.87 12.77 25.12
C GLY A 182 -15.15 11.70 24.29
N GLY A 183 -13.83 11.82 24.13
CA GLY A 183 -12.97 10.86 23.41
C GLY A 183 -12.34 9.82 24.32
#